data_AF-A0A485CQQ6-F1
#
_entry.id   AF-A0A485CQQ6-F1
#
_cell.length_a   1.000
_cell.length_b   1.000
_cell.length_c   1.000
_cell.angle_alpha   90.00
_cell.angle_beta   90.00
_cell.angle_gamma   90.00
#
_symmetry.space_group_name_H-M   'P 1'
#
loop_
_entity.id
_entity.type
_entity.pdbx_description
1 polymer ?
#
loop_
_entity_poly.entity_id
_entity_poly.type
_entity_poly.pdbx_seq_one_letter_code
_entity_poly.pdbx_strand_id
1 'polypeptide(L)'
;MKVRLAVPDEAPALWIIRNQAIRNGCRESYAAAVLEAWTPDTMPEGYRHAVRDNPFFVVEEEGGRPVATGYLDLRAASVEAIFTLPAWGGKAAPE
;
A
#
# COMPACT_ATOMS: atom_id res chain seq x y z
N MET A 1 13.57 -3.96 9.74
CA MET A 1 12.24 -4.07 9.10
C MET A 1 11.99 -5.52 8.76
N LYS A 2 10.72 -5.95 8.70
CA LYS A 2 10.36 -7.33 8.36
C LYS A 2 9.35 -7.34 7.22
N VAL A 3 9.54 -8.24 6.25
CA VAL A 3 8.57 -8.50 5.19
C VAL A 3 7.72 -9.71 5.56
N ARG A 4 6.40 -9.62 5.39
CA ARG A 4 5.47 -10.74 5.57
C ARG A 4 4.24 -10.60 4.68
N LEU A 5 3.42 -11.64 4.60
CA LEU A 5 2.09 -11.55 4.02
C LEU A 5 1.15 -10.74 4.92
N ALA A 6 0.27 -9.97 4.30
CA ALA A 6 -0.86 -9.33 4.94
C ALA A 6 -1.93 -10.37 5.31
N VAL A 7 -2.72 -10.06 6.34
CA VAL A 7 -4.02 -10.71 6.56
C VAL A 7 -5.17 -9.80 6.12
N PRO A 8 -6.34 -10.32 5.71
CA PRO A 8 -7.44 -9.50 5.20
C PRO A 8 -7.93 -8.40 6.16
N ASP A 9 -7.82 -8.62 7.47
CA ASP A 9 -8.20 -7.66 8.50
C ASP A 9 -7.32 -6.40 8.51
N GLU A 10 -6.13 -6.46 7.89
CA GLU A 10 -5.23 -5.32 7.76
C GLU A 10 -5.59 -4.39 6.60
N ALA A 11 -6.55 -4.77 5.75
CA ALA A 11 -6.94 -3.97 4.58
C ALA A 11 -7.17 -2.48 4.89
N PRO A 12 -7.81 -2.07 6.01
CA PRO A 12 -7.94 -0.66 6.36
C PRO A 12 -6.59 0.05 6.57
N ALA A 13 -5.62 -0.62 7.20
CA ALA A 13 -4.29 -0.06 7.41
C ALA A 13 -3.52 0.07 6.09
N LEU A 14 -3.61 -0.94 5.22
CA LEU A 14 -2.97 -0.93 3.90
C LEU A 14 -3.55 0.17 3.00
N TRP A 15 -4.87 0.40 3.08
CA TRP A 15 -5.57 1.48 2.39
C TRP A 15 -5.02 2.85 2.78
N ILE A 16 -4.79 3.07 4.08
CA ILE A 16 -4.20 4.31 4.60
C ILE A 16 -2.78 4.52 4.02
N ILE A 17 -1.94 3.47 4.01
CA ILE A 17 -0.58 3.55 3.43
C ILE A 17 -0.65 3.93 1.96
N ARG A 18 -1.49 3.23 1.18
CA ARG A 18 -1.72 3.52 -0.25
C ARG A 18 -2.11 4.99 -0.45
N ASN A 19 -3.09 5.47 0.29
CA ASN A 19 -3.59 6.83 0.11
C ASN A 19 -2.54 7.88 0.48
N GLN A 20 -1.79 7.69 1.57
CA GLN A 20 -0.71 8.60 1.94
C GLN A 20 0.42 8.61 0.91
N ALA A 21 0.79 7.44 0.38
CA ALA A 21 1.82 7.33 -0.64
C ALA A 21 1.41 8.06 -1.93
N ILE A 22 0.18 7.84 -2.42
CA ILE A 22 -0.33 8.51 -3.64
C ILE A 22 -0.45 10.02 -3.42
N ARG A 23 -1.09 10.47 -2.33
CA ARG A 23 -1.27 11.90 -2.05
C ARG A 23 0.05 12.65 -1.92
N ASN A 24 1.11 12.00 -1.45
CA ASN A 24 2.42 12.64 -1.33
C ASN A 24 3.24 12.51 -2.62
N GLY A 25 3.39 11.30 -3.16
CA GLY A 25 4.27 11.00 -4.28
C GLY A 25 3.75 11.49 -5.64
N CYS A 26 2.44 11.68 -5.78
CA CYS A 26 1.83 12.09 -7.05
C CYS A 26 1.36 13.56 -7.07
N ARG A 27 1.56 14.32 -5.98
CA ARG A 27 1.01 15.68 -5.81
C ARG A 27 1.45 16.69 -6.87
N GLU A 28 2.66 16.52 -7.42
CA GLU A 28 3.25 17.46 -8.39
C GLU A 28 2.92 17.06 -9.84
N SER A 29 2.42 15.84 -10.04
CA SER A 29 2.15 15.27 -11.37
C SER A 29 0.66 15.23 -11.72
N TYR A 30 -0.23 15.30 -10.72
CA TYR A 30 -1.68 15.18 -10.92
C TYR A 30 -2.44 16.29 -10.21
N ALA A 31 -3.56 16.71 -10.79
CA ALA A 31 -4.45 17.68 -10.17
C ALA A 31 -5.06 17.14 -8.87
N ALA A 32 -5.33 18.05 -7.92
CA ALA A 32 -5.89 17.69 -6.61
C ALA A 32 -7.17 16.84 -6.71
N ALA A 33 -8.09 17.19 -7.61
CA ALA A 33 -9.34 16.44 -7.82
C ALA A 33 -9.10 14.98 -8.28
N VAL A 34 -8.04 14.73 -9.05
CA VAL A 34 -7.67 13.37 -9.46
C VAL A 34 -7.15 12.57 -8.27
N LEU A 35 -6.29 13.19 -7.46
CA LEU A 35 -5.76 12.56 -6.25
C LEU A 35 -6.86 12.25 -5.25
N GLU A 36 -7.81 13.16 -5.04
CA GLU A 36 -8.99 12.93 -4.19
C GLU A 36 -9.84 11.76 -4.68
N ALA A 37 -10.13 11.71 -5.98
CA ALA A 37 -10.89 10.61 -6.57
C ALA A 37 -10.19 9.25 -6.43
N TRP A 38 -8.85 9.20 -6.50
CA TRP A 38 -8.07 7.97 -6.36
C TRP A 38 -7.84 7.55 -4.91
N THR A 39 -7.96 8.49 -3.97
CA THR A 39 -7.66 8.26 -2.56
C THR A 39 -8.85 8.62 -1.68
N PRO A 40 -10.03 8.01 -1.86
CA PRO A 40 -11.16 8.28 -0.96
C PRO A 40 -10.81 7.83 0.46
N ASP A 41 -11.24 8.61 1.46
CA ASP A 41 -10.97 8.31 2.87
C ASP A 41 -11.65 7.00 3.31
N THR A 42 -12.82 6.70 2.75
CA THR A 42 -13.52 5.43 2.99
C THR A 42 -12.96 4.35 2.07
N MET A 43 -12.49 3.26 2.67
CA MET A 43 -12.04 2.08 1.93
C MET A 43 -13.25 1.38 1.28
N PRO A 44 -13.23 1.11 -0.03
CA PRO A 44 -14.26 0.32 -0.68
C PRO A 44 -14.16 -1.16 -0.31
N GLU A 45 -15.29 -1.87 -0.20
CA GLU A 45 -15.32 -3.30 0.16
C GLU A 45 -14.49 -4.17 -0.81
N GLY A 46 -14.46 -3.80 -2.09
CA GLY A 46 -13.65 -4.49 -3.09
C GLY A 46 -12.15 -4.54 -2.76
N TYR A 47 -11.62 -3.58 -2.00
CA TYR A 47 -10.22 -3.60 -1.58
C TYR A 47 -9.95 -4.73 -0.57
N ARG A 48 -10.89 -5.02 0.35
CA ARG A 48 -10.77 -6.17 1.26
C ARG A 48 -10.73 -7.48 0.50
N HIS A 49 -11.56 -7.64 -0.54
CA HIS A 49 -11.50 -8.79 -1.43
C HIS A 49 -10.15 -8.90 -2.14
N ALA A 50 -9.60 -7.80 -2.66
CA ALA A 50 -8.29 -7.80 -3.28
C ALA A 50 -7.18 -8.28 -2.34
N VAL A 51 -7.19 -7.83 -1.07
CA VAL A 51 -6.21 -8.27 -0.05
C VAL A 51 -6.35 -9.75 0.29
N ARG A 52 -7.57 -10.28 0.31
CA ARG A 52 -7.83 -11.71 0.55
C ARG A 52 -7.39 -12.59 -0.63
N ASP A 53 -7.67 -12.13 -1.85
CA ASP A 53 -7.57 -12.97 -3.05
C ASP A 53 -6.17 -12.90 -3.71
N ASN A 54 -5.31 -11.97 -3.27
CA ASN A 54 -3.96 -11.78 -3.81
C ASN A 54 -2.89 -11.76 -2.70
N PRO A 55 -1.63 -12.14 -3.02
CA PRO A 55 -0.55 -12.12 -2.04
C PRO A 55 -0.08 -10.68 -1.79
N PHE A 56 -0.75 -10.00 -0.85
CA PHE A 56 -0.28 -8.72 -0.33
C PHE A 56 0.89 -8.94 0.62
N PHE A 57 1.96 -8.20 0.38
CA PHE A 57 3.11 -8.10 1.27
C PHE A 57 3.02 -6.81 2.07
N VAL A 58 3.52 -6.88 3.30
CA VAL A 58 3.65 -5.77 4.23
C VAL A 58 5.09 -5.70 4.69
N VAL A 59 5.64 -4.49 4.70
CA VAL A 59 6.89 -4.19 5.39
C VAL A 59 6.54 -3.55 6.72
N GLU A 60 7.03 -4.13 7.80
CA GLU A 60 6.88 -3.61 9.16
C GLU A 60 8.16 -2.93 9.64
N GLU A 61 8.02 -1.82 10.34
CA GLU A 61 9.12 -1.27 11.14
C GLU A 61 9.34 -2.06 12.43
N GLU A 62 10.41 -1.70 13.15
CA GLU A 62 10.65 -2.19 14.50
C GLU A 62 9.51 -1.74 15.42
N GLY A 63 8.74 -2.69 15.95
CA GLY A 63 7.47 -2.42 16.66
C GLY A 63 6.22 -2.95 15.96
N GLY A 64 6.35 -3.54 14.77
CA GLY A 64 5.25 -4.26 14.10
C GLY A 64 4.26 -3.35 13.37
N ARG A 65 4.56 -2.05 13.23
CA ARG A 65 3.71 -1.14 12.46
C ARG A 65 3.96 -1.31 10.96
N PRO A 66 2.91 -1.54 10.14
CA PRO A 66 3.00 -1.52 8.70
C PRO A 66 3.46 -0.15 8.16
N VAL A 67 4.50 -0.13 7.33
CA VAL A 67 5.08 1.09 6.74
C VAL A 67 5.12 1.07 5.21
N ALA A 68 5.01 -0.11 4.60
CA ALA A 68 4.84 -0.26 3.16
C ALA A 68 3.97 -1.48 2.84
N THR A 69 3.34 -1.46 1.68
CA THR A 69 2.53 -2.57 1.19
C THR A 69 2.50 -2.64 -0.33
N GLY A 70 2.30 -3.83 -0.86
CA GLY A 70 2.06 -4.05 -2.27
C GLY A 70 1.71 -5.50 -2.53
N TYR A 71 1.29 -5.83 -3.75
CA TYR A 71 0.99 -7.21 -4.10
C TYR A 71 1.53 -7.55 -5.49
N LEU A 72 1.75 -8.86 -5.67
CA LEU A 72 2.15 -9.43 -6.94
C LEU A 72 0.93 -10.09 -7.57
N ASP A 73 0.68 -9.80 -8.84
CA ASP A 73 -0.21 -10.65 -9.63
C ASP A 73 0.62 -11.80 -10.20
N LEU A 74 0.51 -12.97 -9.54
CA LEU A 74 1.23 -14.17 -9.93
C LEU A 74 0.73 -14.77 -11.25
N ARG A 75 -0.50 -14.46 -11.67
CA ARG A 75 -1.04 -14.93 -12.96
C ARG A 75 -0.46 -14.12 -14.10
N ALA A 76 -0.33 -12.81 -13.92
CA ALA A 76 0.27 -11.90 -14.89
C ALA A 76 1.80 -11.82 -14.80
N ALA A 77 2.42 -12.41 -13.76
CA ALA A 77 3.83 -12.24 -13.42
C ALA A 77 4.24 -10.76 -13.30
N SER A 78 3.35 -9.93 -12.76
CA SER A 78 3.54 -8.48 -12.62
C SER A 78 3.63 -8.08 -11.14
N VAL A 79 4.41 -7.02 -10.92
CA VAL A 79 4.27 -6.20 -9.71
C VAL A 79 3.13 -5.23 -10.00
N GLU A 80 2.05 -5.31 -9.24
CA GLU A 80 0.89 -4.44 -9.49
C GLU A 80 1.12 -3.05 -8.92
N ALA A 81 1.19 -2.94 -7.59
CA ALA A 81 1.44 -1.65 -6.96
C ALA A 81 2.22 -1.82 -5.65
N ILE A 82 3.18 -0.94 -5.41
CA ILE A 82 3.94 -0.84 -4.17
C ILE A 82 3.80 0.59 -3.64
N PHE A 83 3.41 0.68 -2.37
CA PHE A 83 3.20 1.94 -1.66
C PHE A 83 4.00 1.93 -0.38
N THR A 84 4.76 3.01 -0.16
CA THR A 84 5.54 3.23 1.06
C THR A 84 5.09 4.52 1.70
N LEU A 85 4.92 4.53 3.02
CA LEU A 85 4.63 5.75 3.75
C LEU A 85 5.70 6.83 3.45
N PRO A 86 5.33 8.11 3.29
CA PRO A 86 6.28 9.15 2.88
C PRO A 86 7.54 9.25 3.77
N ALA A 87 7.39 9.06 5.10
CA ALA A 87 8.49 9.07 6.07
C ALA A 87 9.49 7.89 5.94
N TRP A 88 9.14 6.90 5.11
CA TRP A 88 9.91 5.68 4.87
C TRP A 88 10.37 5.55 3.40
N GLY A 89 10.04 6.52 2.55
CA GLY A 89 10.58 6.59 1.19
C GLY A 89 12.10 6.67 1.18
N GLY A 90 12.75 5.97 0.25
CA GLY A 90 14.21 5.94 0.11
C GLY A 90 14.95 5.11 1.17
N LYS A 91 14.24 4.46 2.11
CA LYS A 91 14.83 3.50 3.05
C LYS A 91 14.63 2.09 2.50
N ALA A 92 15.72 1.37 2.21
CA ALA A 92 15.63 -0.02 1.80
C ALA A 92 15.16 -0.89 2.98
N ALA A 93 14.33 -1.89 2.69
CA ALA A 93 14.21 -3.03 3.60
C ALA A 93 15.59 -3.71 3.68
N PRO A 94 16.09 -4.04 4.88
CA PRO A 94 17.36 -4.77 5.01
C PRO A 94 17.24 -6.13 4.30
N GLU A 95 18.33 -6.56 3.66
CA GLU A 95 18.49 -7.87 3.00
C GLU A 95 18.25 -9.04 3.96
#